data_AF-A0A4Q9HKP9-F1
#
_entry.id   AF-A0A4Q9HKP9-F1
#
_cell.length_a   1.000
_cell.length_b   1.000
_cell.length_c   1.000
_cell.angle_alpha   90.00
_cell.angle_beta   90.00
_cell.angle_gamma   90.00
#
_symmetry.space_group_name_H-M   'P 1'
#
loop_
_entity.id
_entity.type
_entity.pdbx_description
1 polymer ?
#
loop_
_entity_poly.entity_id
_entity_poly.type
_entity_poly.pdbx_seq_one_letter_code
_entity_poly.pdbx_strand_id
1 'polypeptide(L)'
;MTPKESGPVARRRRERAGAVVAAVITAAALTVGLAGCRDVSAKTADRVELCAKIVGKTFTNPFPDDAEKTKRDIRKRADELDEMAKEAPDEKLRQAIESTAEKMRSAEVKGKGTSRTVLGYISEQNDRLKDLRHTCLNRDDYK
;
A
#
# COMPACT_ATOMS: atom_id res chain seq x y z
N MET A 1 37.39 -23.16 45.38
CA MET A 1 36.92 -24.49 45.86
C MET A 1 35.40 -24.52 45.71
N THR A 2 34.89 -25.28 44.74
CA THR A 2 33.47 -25.67 44.63
C THR A 2 33.22 -26.95 45.43
N PRO A 3 31.98 -27.18 45.89
CA PRO A 3 31.14 -28.23 45.27
C PRO A 3 29.64 -27.82 45.22
N LYS A 4 28.69 -28.45 44.53
CA LYS A 4 28.60 -29.50 43.50
C LYS A 4 27.10 -29.63 43.13
N GLU A 5 26.82 -29.98 41.88
CA GLU A 5 25.53 -30.35 41.22
C GLU A 5 24.54 -31.17 42.08
N SER A 6 23.22 -31.17 41.81
CA SER A 6 22.55 -32.13 40.89
C SER A 6 21.04 -31.80 40.66
N GLY A 7 20.51 -32.04 39.44
CA GLY A 7 19.08 -31.87 39.03
C GLY A 7 18.09 -32.93 39.60
N PRO A 8 16.92 -33.30 38.99
CA PRO A 8 16.43 -33.10 37.61
C PRO A 8 14.90 -32.81 37.37
N VAL A 9 14.57 -32.36 36.15
CA VAL A 9 13.48 -32.76 35.19
C VAL A 9 12.08 -33.27 35.67
N ALA A 10 11.04 -32.66 35.05
CA ALA A 10 9.76 -33.22 34.51
C ALA A 10 8.40 -33.13 35.26
N ARG A 11 7.52 -32.33 34.63
CA ARG A 11 6.14 -32.61 34.12
C ARG A 11 4.97 -33.00 35.06
N ARG A 12 3.91 -32.19 34.87
CA ARG A 12 2.44 -32.51 34.79
C ARG A 12 1.82 -32.93 36.14
N ARG A 13 0.60 -32.53 36.54
CA ARG A 13 -0.65 -32.29 35.81
C ARG A 13 -1.69 -31.76 36.84
N ARG A 14 -2.58 -30.84 36.43
CA ARG A 14 -4.05 -30.79 36.74
C ARG A 14 -4.48 -30.62 38.23
N GLU A 15 -5.44 -29.81 38.67
CA GLU A 15 -6.70 -29.26 38.12
C GLU A 15 -7.11 -27.97 38.88
N ARG A 16 -7.55 -26.92 38.17
CA ARG A 16 -8.93 -26.33 38.18
C ARG A 16 -9.42 -25.70 39.50
N ALA A 17 -9.66 -24.38 39.48
CA ALA A 17 -11.00 -23.76 39.59
C ALA A 17 -10.95 -22.22 39.73
N GLY A 18 -11.80 -21.52 38.95
CA GLY A 18 -12.35 -20.17 39.21
C GLY A 18 -11.40 -18.98 38.93
N ALA A 19 -11.77 -17.89 38.25
CA ALA A 19 -13.07 -17.42 37.81
C ALA A 19 -12.94 -16.60 36.51
N VAL A 20 -14.00 -16.70 35.73
CA VAL A 20 -14.26 -16.10 34.42
C VAL A 20 -14.55 -14.61 34.58
N VAL A 21 -13.91 -13.76 33.78
CA VAL A 21 -14.55 -12.51 33.32
C VAL A 21 -14.50 -12.51 31.81
N ALA A 22 -15.64 -12.89 31.24
CA ALA A 22 -15.93 -12.87 29.83
C ALA A 22 -16.05 -11.41 29.37
N ALA A 23 -15.04 -10.92 28.63
CA ALA A 23 -15.25 -9.81 27.72
C ALA A 23 -15.93 -10.37 26.47
N VAL A 24 -17.25 -10.29 26.45
CA VAL A 24 -18.08 -10.56 25.28
C VAL A 24 -17.77 -9.47 24.25
N ILE A 25 -16.81 -9.74 23.36
CA ILE A 25 -16.82 -9.11 22.04
C ILE A 25 -17.70 -9.99 21.19
N THR A 26 -18.91 -9.50 20.96
CA THR A 26 -19.94 -10.11 20.13
C THR A 26 -19.34 -10.39 18.75
N ALA A 27 -18.92 -11.64 18.54
CA ALA A 27 -18.70 -12.18 17.22
C ALA A 27 -20.06 -12.17 16.51
N ALA A 28 -20.29 -11.12 15.72
CA ALA A 28 -21.35 -11.14 14.73
C ALA A 28 -21.05 -12.32 13.81
N ALA A 29 -21.96 -13.29 13.79
CA ALA A 29 -21.83 -14.56 13.12
C ALA A 29 -21.48 -14.38 11.64
N LEU A 30 -20.22 -14.67 11.30
CA LEU A 30 -19.81 -15.03 9.95
C LEU A 30 -19.64 -16.55 9.91
N THR A 31 -20.74 -17.29 9.91
CA THR A 31 -20.76 -18.72 9.58
C THR A 31 -20.80 -18.94 8.06
N VAL A 32 -20.19 -18.04 7.28
CA VAL A 32 -19.94 -18.23 5.85
C VAL A 32 -18.43 -18.31 5.66
N GLY A 33 -17.91 -19.54 5.58
CA GLY A 33 -16.60 -19.87 5.01
C GLY A 33 -15.38 -19.21 5.67
N LEU A 34 -14.84 -19.81 6.72
CA LEU A 34 -13.53 -19.47 7.32
C LEU A 34 -12.33 -19.53 6.34
N ALA A 35 -12.52 -20.07 5.12
CA ALA A 35 -11.54 -19.96 4.04
C ALA A 35 -11.59 -18.58 3.35
N GLY A 36 -12.78 -18.03 3.09
CA GLY A 36 -12.94 -16.79 2.31
C GLY A 36 -12.46 -15.51 3.03
N CYS A 37 -12.58 -15.44 4.36
CA CYS A 37 -12.12 -14.24 5.10
C CYS A 37 -10.60 -14.06 5.08
N ARG A 38 -9.81 -15.14 4.94
CA ARG A 38 -8.34 -15.03 4.85
C ARG A 38 -7.90 -14.53 3.48
N ASP A 39 -8.48 -15.06 2.41
CA ASP A 39 -8.16 -14.65 1.04
C ASP A 39 -8.58 -13.21 0.73
N VAL A 40 -9.74 -12.77 1.22
CA VAL A 40 -10.21 -11.38 1.07
C VAL A 40 -9.34 -10.41 1.87
N SER A 41 -8.90 -10.81 3.08
CA SER A 41 -8.01 -9.98 3.90
C SER A 41 -6.60 -9.88 3.31
N ALA A 42 -6.07 -10.94 2.68
CA ALA A 42 -4.76 -10.92 2.03
C ALA A 42 -4.78 -10.05 0.76
N LYS A 43 -5.76 -10.24 -0.15
CA LYS A 43 -5.92 -9.40 -1.34
C LYS A 43 -6.09 -7.93 -1.03
N THR A 44 -6.81 -7.62 0.06
CA THR A 44 -6.97 -6.23 0.54
C THR A 44 -5.65 -5.65 1.01
N ALA A 45 -4.85 -6.40 1.77
CA ALA A 45 -3.52 -5.97 2.21
C ALA A 45 -2.57 -5.76 1.03
N ASP A 46 -2.53 -6.69 0.08
CA ASP A 46 -1.70 -6.61 -1.13
C ASP A 46 -2.08 -5.39 -1.98
N ARG A 47 -3.39 -5.13 -2.14
CA ARG A 47 -3.89 -3.96 -2.85
C ARG A 47 -3.50 -2.65 -2.16
N VAL A 48 -3.61 -2.57 -0.84
CA VAL A 48 -3.21 -1.38 -0.07
C VAL A 48 -1.70 -1.13 -0.16
N GLU A 49 -0.89 -2.19 -0.03
CA GLU A 49 0.57 -2.09 -0.15
C GLU A 49 0.98 -1.61 -1.54
N LEU A 50 0.39 -2.19 -2.59
CA LEU A 50 0.63 -1.79 -3.97
C LEU A 50 0.25 -0.33 -4.20
N CYS A 51 -0.95 0.08 -3.75
CA CYS A 51 -1.40 1.46 -3.82
C CYS A 51 -0.45 2.45 -3.11
N ALA A 52 0.07 2.09 -1.94
CA ALA A 52 1.04 2.92 -1.22
C ALA A 52 2.36 3.07 -1.99
N LYS A 53 2.89 1.98 -2.56
CA LYS A 53 4.12 2.00 -3.38
C LYS A 53 3.96 2.90 -4.60
N ILE A 54 2.82 2.81 -5.28
CA ILE A 54 2.54 3.56 -6.51
C ILE A 54 2.39 5.04 -6.21
N VAL A 55 1.61 5.41 -5.20
CA VAL A 55 1.47 6.81 -4.78
C VAL A 55 2.82 7.42 -4.38
N GLY A 56 3.70 6.66 -3.72
CA GLY A 56 5.06 7.13 -3.41
C GLY A 56 5.92 7.44 -4.65
N LYS A 57 5.67 6.77 -5.78
CA LYS A 57 6.45 6.96 -7.02
C LYS A 57 5.96 8.11 -7.90
N THR A 58 4.74 8.57 -7.74
CA THR A 58 4.11 9.52 -8.67
C THR A 58 4.45 10.98 -8.41
N PHE A 59 4.84 11.34 -7.19
CA PHE A 59 5.17 12.72 -6.83
C PHE A 59 6.53 13.17 -7.38
N THR A 60 6.60 14.37 -7.94
CA THR A 60 7.84 14.92 -8.55
C THR A 60 8.31 16.16 -7.79
N ASN A 61 9.58 16.56 -7.91
CA ASN A 61 10.00 17.84 -7.36
C ASN A 61 9.28 18.99 -8.12
N PRO A 62 8.52 19.88 -7.45
CA PRO A 62 7.83 21.01 -8.10
C PRO A 62 8.79 22.03 -8.72
N PHE A 63 10.02 22.11 -8.21
CA PHE A 63 11.04 23.07 -8.65
C PHE A 63 12.37 22.36 -8.91
N PRO A 64 12.49 21.64 -10.04
CA PRO A 64 13.73 20.92 -10.34
C PRO A 64 14.85 21.88 -10.75
N ASP A 65 16.03 21.70 -10.18
CA ASP A 65 17.24 22.40 -10.63
C ASP A 65 17.70 21.92 -12.01
N ASP A 66 17.49 20.63 -12.32
CA ASP A 66 17.75 20.01 -13.62
C ASP A 66 16.45 19.41 -14.18
N ALA A 67 15.87 20.11 -15.16
CA ALA A 67 14.64 19.70 -15.82
C ALA A 67 14.82 18.40 -16.62
N GLU A 68 15.95 18.20 -17.28
CA GLU A 68 16.20 17.03 -18.13
C GLU A 68 16.42 15.78 -17.29
N LYS A 69 17.18 15.88 -16.19
CA LYS A 69 17.26 14.80 -15.19
C LYS A 69 15.88 14.46 -14.64
N THR A 70 15.08 15.47 -14.31
CA THR A 70 13.74 15.26 -13.76
C THR A 70 12.80 14.58 -14.77
N LYS A 71 12.87 14.93 -16.06
CA LYS A 71 12.14 14.20 -17.12
C LYS A 71 12.54 12.74 -17.20
N ARG A 72 13.85 12.44 -17.15
CA ARG A 72 14.35 11.05 -17.14
C ARG A 72 13.87 10.28 -15.90
N ASP A 73 13.94 10.90 -14.73
CA ASP A 73 13.50 10.31 -13.46
C ASP A 73 11.98 10.06 -13.43
N ILE A 74 11.19 10.91 -14.09
CA ILE A 74 9.73 10.71 -14.27
C ILE A 74 9.46 9.54 -15.20
N ARG A 75 10.13 9.46 -16.35
CA ARG A 75 9.97 8.35 -17.30
C ARG A 75 10.34 7.01 -16.67
N LYS A 76 11.47 6.95 -15.98
CA LYS A 76 11.89 5.74 -15.25
C LYS A 76 10.82 5.27 -14.26
N ARG A 77 10.23 6.19 -13.50
CA ARG A 77 9.18 5.83 -12.54
C ARG A 77 7.88 5.43 -13.23
N ALA A 78 7.54 6.03 -14.38
CA ALA A 78 6.43 5.57 -15.19
C ALA A 78 6.64 4.13 -15.68
N ASP A 79 7.86 3.77 -16.09
CA ASP A 79 8.19 2.39 -16.48
C ASP A 79 8.10 1.43 -15.28
N GLU A 80 8.54 1.86 -14.09
CA GLU A 80 8.35 1.10 -12.85
C GLU A 80 6.85 0.91 -12.50
N LEU A 81 5.99 1.87 -12.84
CA LEU A 81 4.54 1.72 -12.66
C LEU A 81 3.95 0.68 -13.62
N ASP A 82 4.39 0.63 -14.88
CA ASP A 82 3.93 -0.40 -15.83
C ASP A 82 4.33 -1.81 -15.36
N GLU A 83 5.50 -1.98 -14.73
CA GLU A 83 5.86 -3.24 -14.10
C GLU A 83 4.93 -3.58 -12.92
N MET A 84 4.62 -2.60 -12.07
CA MET A 84 3.67 -2.76 -10.96
C MET A 84 2.24 -3.07 -11.43
N ALA A 85 1.83 -2.57 -12.60
CA ALA A 85 0.53 -2.87 -13.16
C ALA A 85 0.33 -4.38 -13.43
N LYS A 86 1.42 -5.11 -13.71
CA LYS A 86 1.39 -6.58 -13.88
C LYS A 86 1.10 -7.33 -12.58
N GLU A 87 1.39 -6.70 -11.44
CA GLU A 87 1.15 -7.24 -10.10
C GLU A 87 -0.24 -6.83 -9.56
N ALA A 88 -1.02 -6.06 -10.33
CA ALA A 88 -2.32 -5.58 -9.89
C ALA A 88 -3.32 -6.74 -9.70
N PRO A 89 -4.02 -6.81 -8.56
CA PRO A 89 -4.98 -7.88 -8.26
C PRO A 89 -6.25 -7.84 -9.12
N ASP A 90 -6.51 -6.73 -9.82
CA ASP A 90 -7.69 -6.54 -10.65
C ASP A 90 -7.45 -5.52 -11.78
N GLU A 91 -8.32 -5.61 -12.78
CA GLU A 91 -8.26 -4.82 -14.01
C GLU A 91 -8.44 -3.32 -13.77
N LYS A 92 -9.29 -2.90 -12.83
CA LYS A 92 -9.50 -1.47 -12.54
C LYS A 92 -8.23 -0.85 -11.99
N LEU A 93 -7.57 -1.54 -11.07
CA LEU A 93 -6.29 -1.09 -10.53
C LEU A 93 -5.20 -1.10 -11.61
N ARG A 94 -5.10 -2.16 -12.42
CA ARG A 94 -4.16 -2.20 -13.55
C ARG A 94 -4.30 -0.98 -14.47
N GLN A 95 -5.52 -0.69 -14.93
CA GLN A 95 -5.81 0.46 -15.79
C GLN A 95 -5.48 1.80 -15.13
N ALA A 96 -5.78 1.96 -13.84
CA ALA A 96 -5.48 3.18 -13.12
C ALA A 96 -3.96 3.43 -13.01
N ILE A 97 -3.18 2.35 -12.86
CA ILE A 97 -1.71 2.41 -12.81
C ILE A 97 -1.14 2.77 -14.18
N GLU A 98 -1.57 2.09 -15.25
CA GLU A 98 -1.15 2.35 -16.64
C GLU A 98 -1.48 3.79 -17.07
N SER A 99 -2.70 4.27 -16.77
CA SER A 99 -3.09 5.65 -17.03
C SER A 99 -2.24 6.66 -16.26
N THR A 100 -1.88 6.33 -15.02
CA THR A 100 -0.98 7.19 -14.22
C THR A 100 0.41 7.23 -14.83
N ALA A 101 0.95 6.10 -15.28
CA ALA A 101 2.23 6.03 -15.97
C ALA A 101 2.24 6.85 -17.27
N GLU A 102 1.17 6.76 -18.07
CA GLU A 102 1.00 7.57 -19.27
C GLU A 102 0.99 9.08 -18.96
N LYS A 103 0.19 9.52 -17.99
CA LYS A 103 0.15 10.92 -17.54
C LYS A 103 1.52 11.40 -17.01
N MET A 104 2.31 10.51 -16.41
CA MET A 104 3.68 10.81 -16.02
C MET A 104 4.60 11.02 -17.22
N ARG A 105 4.52 10.17 -18.25
CA ARG A 105 5.34 10.32 -19.47
C ARG A 105 5.04 11.61 -20.23
N SER A 106 3.77 12.02 -20.22
CA SER A 106 3.28 13.25 -20.86
C SER A 106 3.49 14.51 -20.00
N ALA A 107 4.08 14.38 -18.82
CA ALA A 107 4.26 15.49 -17.89
C ALA A 107 5.24 16.54 -18.42
N GLU A 108 4.78 17.79 -18.49
CA GLU A 108 5.67 18.93 -18.75
C GLU A 108 6.51 19.26 -17.52
N VAL A 109 7.81 18.98 -17.60
CA VAL A 109 8.79 19.43 -16.62
C VAL A 109 9.30 20.80 -17.03
N LYS A 110 8.89 21.81 -16.27
CA LYS A 110 9.35 23.18 -16.41
C LYS A 110 10.58 23.38 -15.52
N GLY A 111 11.64 23.97 -16.09
CA GLY A 111 12.88 24.23 -15.37
C GLY A 111 12.82 25.48 -14.48
N LYS A 112 13.92 25.70 -13.74
CA LYS A 112 14.13 26.87 -12.89
C LYS A 112 13.93 28.18 -13.69
N GLY A 113 13.19 29.14 -13.13
CA GLY A 113 12.88 30.43 -13.78
C GLY A 113 11.55 30.47 -14.54
N THR A 114 10.83 29.35 -14.64
CA THR A 114 9.43 29.34 -15.12
C THR A 114 8.46 29.71 -14.01
N SER A 115 7.40 30.45 -14.34
CA SER A 115 6.37 30.95 -13.41
C SER A 115 5.40 29.87 -12.90
N ARG A 116 5.90 28.68 -12.56
CA ARG A 116 5.07 27.62 -11.97
C ARG A 116 4.77 27.96 -10.51
N THR A 117 3.49 28.05 -10.16
CA THR A 117 3.06 28.24 -8.77
C THR A 117 2.96 26.88 -8.07
N VAL A 118 3.14 26.87 -6.74
CA VAL A 118 2.89 25.67 -5.92
C VAL A 118 1.45 25.16 -6.11
N LEU A 119 0.48 26.08 -6.22
CA LEU A 119 -0.92 25.75 -6.45
C LEU A 119 -1.15 25.04 -7.79
N GLY A 120 -0.52 25.52 -8.87
CA GLY A 120 -0.58 24.89 -10.19
C GLY A 120 0.00 23.47 -10.15
N TYR A 121 1.16 23.30 -9.51
CA TYR A 121 1.77 21.99 -9.31
C TYR A 121 0.87 21.02 -8.53
N ILE A 122 0.27 21.47 -7.43
CA ILE A 122 -0.64 20.63 -6.62
C ILE A 122 -1.86 20.21 -7.45
N SER A 123 -2.43 21.13 -8.23
CA SER A 123 -3.56 20.82 -9.12
C SER A 123 -3.19 19.74 -10.14
N GLU A 124 -2.05 19.89 -10.82
CA GLU A 124 -1.57 18.91 -11.81
C GLU A 124 -1.33 17.53 -11.20
N GLN A 125 -0.81 17.46 -9.96
CA GLN A 125 -0.62 16.18 -9.27
C GLN A 125 -1.94 15.55 -8.85
N ASN A 126 -2.90 16.35 -8.38
CA ASN A 126 -4.23 15.85 -8.04
C ASN A 126 -4.95 15.29 -9.27
N ASP A 127 -4.88 15.97 -10.41
CA ASP A 127 -5.50 15.50 -11.66
C ASP A 127 -4.83 14.24 -12.18
N ARG A 128 -3.51 14.15 -12.05
CA ARG A 128 -2.75 12.95 -12.39
C ARG A 128 -3.18 11.74 -11.56
N LEU A 129 -3.36 11.94 -10.26
CA LEU A 129 -3.64 10.87 -9.31
C LEU A 129 -5.12 10.60 -9.08
N LYS A 130 -6.02 11.37 -9.68
CA LYS A 130 -7.46 11.29 -9.41
C LYS A 130 -8.00 9.85 -9.53
N ASP A 131 -7.71 9.21 -10.65
CA ASP A 131 -8.23 7.86 -10.96
C ASP A 131 -7.57 6.82 -10.05
N LEU A 132 -6.25 6.88 -9.91
CA LEU A 132 -5.50 6.00 -8.99
C LEU A 132 -5.99 6.13 -7.56
N ARG A 133 -6.18 7.35 -7.06
CA ARG A 133 -6.64 7.63 -5.71
C ARG A 133 -8.07 7.16 -5.50
N HIS A 134 -8.94 7.33 -6.50
CA HIS A 134 -10.30 6.79 -6.45
C HIS A 134 -10.25 5.26 -6.35
N THR A 135 -9.51 4.59 -7.24
CA THR A 135 -9.37 3.14 -7.27
C THR A 135 -8.69 2.58 -6.00
N CYS A 136 -7.70 3.27 -5.46
CA CYS A 136 -6.98 2.86 -4.26
C CYS A 136 -7.71 3.13 -2.94
N LEU A 137 -8.81 3.89 -2.96
CA LEU A 137 -9.58 4.22 -1.75
C LEU A 137 -11.05 3.79 -1.83
N ASN A 138 -11.49 3.26 -2.97
CA ASN A 138 -12.87 2.83 -3.14
C ASN A 138 -13.13 1.54 -2.37
N ARG A 139 -13.87 1.66 -1.26
CA ARG A 139 -14.19 0.55 -0.34
C ARG A 139 -14.95 -0.60 -1.01
N ASP A 140 -15.67 -0.33 -2.09
CA ASP A 140 -16.44 -1.35 -2.81
C ASP A 140 -15.57 -2.31 -3.61
N ASP A 141 -14.33 -1.92 -3.92
CA ASP A 141 -13.37 -2.79 -4.61
C ASP A 141 -12.60 -3.73 -3.63
N TYR A 142 -12.91 -3.69 -2.34
CA TYR A 142 -12.30 -4.54 -1.28
C TYR A 142 -13.29 -5.57 -0.67
N LYS A 143 -14.49 -5.68 -1.26
CA LYS A 143 -15.55 -6.61 -0.82
C LYS A 143 -15.58 -7.83 -1.72
#